data_AF-A0A7C6B400-F1
#
_entry.id   AF-A0A7C6B400-F1
#
_cell.length_a   1.000
_cell.length_b   1.000
_cell.length_c   1.000
_cell.angle_alpha   90.00
_cell.angle_beta   90.00
_cell.angle_gamma   90.00
#
_symmetry.space_group_name_H-M   'P 1'
#
loop_
_entity.id
_entity.type
_entity.pdbx_description
1 polymer ?
#
loop_
_entity_poly.entity_id
_entity_poly.type
_entity_poly.pdbx_seq_one_letter_code
_entity_poly.pdbx_strand_id
1 'polypeptide(L)'
;MKRVLVFFACLIVSGSLAAAQDISEIDGMDWSLPESVSLSPVGGIWQEDDDITLPYIRASFAELDWRDLNPADGKFDFSQIDGLLDQEARTPLIVRINWYGDCAAPKWALARTRVMSERTIVFWDDAYYQAIAPLARALGRTYADDPRFEALYLGFGDGQKSGPTCDSDDDGWGEYWMTDAEIHEAETNFGLTAPVMEIATKRLISLFADAFGDNAGKLAFTNIALFDGNEESPYNAVVRELGPYLESRGVGMRNGEIETWLRYVGTQFGQKLTPAPGNTARLSTDEAFARTIGTRHWGDENEFYGPEDYVIESTGPYSNQGYRFYVSSMRSLQMRYNHIAIYLDPMLELPKLPWDPQGLLVYQAKTLGRTIKDTPDAFTMLGERYLRADFMNGPIAHDPTVHDGMLKIRGIERWLSEIGDSQPAFKVNMPEEEAYWAQYYMPWDIEYEYAARASDRFEFDLSDELMSARCPGRCTLSIKLSYLGDKPATVQVETADETSAAFDLTADGAIHTVTFPVTSKFAGSLVNNADFIVRSDGNPLTLLLARVVFDE
;
A
#
# COMPACT_ATOMS: atom_id res chain seq x y z
N MET A 1 -38.73 55.09 47.20
CA MET A 1 -38.01 54.56 46.03
C MET A 1 -38.43 53.12 45.80
N LYS A 2 -39.31 52.84 44.83
CA LYS A 2 -39.64 51.49 44.35
C LYS A 2 -39.18 51.42 42.89
N ARG A 3 -38.20 50.57 42.59
CA ARG A 3 -37.74 50.30 41.21
C ARG A 3 -38.45 49.05 40.70
N VAL A 4 -39.16 49.22 39.60
CA VAL A 4 -39.76 48.13 38.80
C VAL A 4 -38.68 47.64 37.85
N LEU A 5 -38.36 46.34 37.89
CA LEU A 5 -37.52 45.66 36.91
C LEU A 5 -38.45 45.05 35.86
N VAL A 6 -38.33 45.48 34.61
CA VAL A 6 -38.99 44.86 33.45
C VAL A 6 -37.99 43.90 32.81
N PHE A 7 -38.32 42.61 32.80
CA PHE A 7 -37.59 41.59 32.05
C PHE A 7 -38.14 41.53 30.63
N PHE A 8 -37.29 41.83 29.63
CA PHE A 8 -37.54 41.53 28.23
C PHE A 8 -36.92 40.16 27.92
N ALA A 9 -37.76 39.18 27.58
CA ALA A 9 -37.31 37.90 27.04
C ALA A 9 -37.21 38.04 25.51
N CYS A 10 -35.98 38.10 24.98
CA CYS A 10 -35.73 37.93 23.55
C CYS A 10 -35.71 36.44 23.24
N LEU A 11 -36.73 35.98 22.51
CA LEU A 11 -36.77 34.66 21.89
C LEU A 11 -35.79 34.69 20.69
N ILE A 12 -34.59 34.15 20.84
CA ILE A 12 -33.68 33.91 19.71
C ILE A 12 -34.09 32.58 19.08
N VAL A 13 -34.80 32.66 17.95
CA VAL A 13 -35.02 31.51 17.07
C VAL A 13 -33.74 31.37 16.24
N SER A 14 -32.82 30.54 16.70
CA SER A 14 -31.66 30.09 15.91
C SER A 14 -32.14 29.08 14.87
N GLY A 15 -32.66 29.60 13.76
CA GLY A 15 -32.82 28.81 12.54
C GLY A 15 -31.45 28.65 11.90
N SER A 16 -30.85 27.48 12.03
CA SER A 16 -29.66 27.09 11.28
C SER A 16 -30.04 26.98 9.80
N LEU A 17 -29.86 28.06 9.04
CA LEU A 17 -29.80 27.98 7.58
C LEU A 17 -28.48 27.27 7.27
N ALA A 18 -28.55 25.97 6.97
CA ALA A 18 -27.45 25.28 6.33
C ALA A 18 -27.19 26.01 5.00
N ALA A 19 -26.01 26.63 4.87
CA ALA A 19 -25.58 27.13 3.58
C ALA A 19 -25.53 25.91 2.64
N ALA A 20 -26.26 25.98 1.52
CA ALA A 20 -26.09 25.00 0.46
C ALA A 20 -24.60 25.07 0.04
N GLN A 21 -23.84 24.00 0.25
CA GLN A 21 -22.51 23.90 -0.33
C GLN A 21 -22.71 23.79 -1.85
N ASP A 22 -21.97 24.60 -2.60
CA ASP A 22 -22.03 24.64 -4.05
C ASP A 22 -21.24 23.47 -4.65
N ILE A 23 -21.73 22.91 -5.76
CA ILE A 23 -20.99 21.96 -6.59
C ILE A 23 -19.75 22.68 -7.14
N SER A 24 -18.58 22.05 -7.04
CA SER A 24 -17.31 22.63 -7.50
C SER A 24 -16.54 21.66 -8.38
N GLU A 25 -15.81 22.21 -9.36
CA GLU A 25 -14.93 21.45 -10.24
C GLU A 25 -13.50 22.02 -10.20
N ILE A 26 -12.52 21.14 -10.30
CA ILE A 26 -11.10 21.49 -10.44
C ILE A 26 -10.45 20.70 -11.58
N ASP A 27 -9.38 21.25 -12.16
CA ASP A 27 -8.53 20.56 -13.12
C ASP A 27 -7.75 19.42 -12.44
N GLY A 28 -7.70 18.25 -13.09
CA GLY A 28 -6.96 17.08 -12.62
C GLY A 28 -7.65 16.27 -11.52
N MET A 29 -6.88 15.39 -10.90
CA MET A 29 -7.31 14.63 -9.72
C MET A 29 -7.40 15.53 -8.48
N ASP A 30 -8.50 15.45 -7.74
CA ASP A 30 -8.63 16.09 -6.44
C ASP A 30 -8.28 15.13 -5.31
N TRP A 31 -7.11 15.30 -4.70
CA TRP A 31 -6.67 14.53 -3.53
C TRP A 31 -7.06 15.15 -2.19
N SER A 32 -7.64 16.34 -2.18
CA SER A 32 -7.92 17.09 -0.95
C SER A 32 -8.88 16.33 -0.01
N LEU A 33 -8.63 16.47 1.28
CA LEU A 33 -9.44 16.01 2.40
C LEU A 33 -9.81 17.20 3.28
N PRO A 34 -10.84 17.09 4.14
CA PRO A 34 -11.18 18.15 5.08
C PRO A 34 -9.98 18.59 5.92
N GLU A 35 -9.90 19.87 6.27
CA GLU A 35 -8.77 20.44 7.01
C GLU A 35 -8.57 19.78 8.39
N SER A 36 -9.64 19.24 8.98
CA SER A 36 -9.59 18.52 10.27
C SER A 36 -8.85 17.18 10.18
N VAL A 37 -8.70 16.61 8.98
CA VAL A 37 -7.99 15.33 8.79
C VAL A 37 -6.49 15.54 8.96
N SER A 38 -5.98 15.01 10.06
CA SER A 38 -4.56 14.95 10.41
C SER A 38 -3.87 13.73 9.80
N LEU A 39 -2.53 13.71 9.86
CA LEU A 39 -1.73 12.53 9.55
C LEU A 39 -2.21 11.32 10.36
N SER A 40 -2.11 10.14 9.77
CA SER A 40 -2.43 8.91 10.47
C SER A 40 -1.50 8.72 11.67
N PRO A 41 -2.00 8.33 12.86
CA PRO A 41 -1.16 8.11 14.04
C PRO A 41 -0.47 6.74 14.06
N VAL A 42 -0.84 5.82 13.17
CA VAL A 42 -0.34 4.43 13.13
C VAL A 42 0.18 4.02 11.75
N GLY A 43 0.38 5.01 10.87
CA GLY A 43 0.86 4.80 9.52
C GLY A 43 1.35 6.09 8.89
N GLY A 44 2.12 5.96 7.82
CA GLY A 44 2.65 7.09 7.08
C GLY A 44 3.68 6.68 6.03
N ILE A 45 4.23 7.71 5.41
CA ILE A 45 5.27 7.57 4.40
C ILE A 45 6.62 7.66 5.10
N TRP A 46 7.55 6.82 4.70
CA TRP A 46 8.96 6.93 5.09
C TRP A 46 9.82 6.98 3.83
N GLN A 47 11.02 7.50 3.99
CA GLN A 47 11.99 7.65 2.91
C GLN A 47 13.36 7.17 3.38
N GLU A 48 14.21 6.84 2.42
CA GLU A 48 15.60 6.45 2.67
C GLU A 48 16.56 7.63 2.76
N ASP A 49 16.24 8.76 2.11
CA ASP A 49 17.12 9.92 2.09
C ASP A 49 17.03 10.74 3.39
N ASP A 50 18.13 10.83 4.12
CA ASP A 50 18.21 11.53 5.42
C ASP A 50 17.99 13.06 5.33
N ASP A 51 18.16 13.65 4.13
CA ASP A 51 18.22 15.10 3.95
C ASP A 51 16.87 15.80 3.70
N ILE A 52 15.79 15.04 3.51
CA ILE A 52 14.50 15.61 3.06
C ILE A 52 13.49 15.73 4.21
N THR A 53 13.20 16.96 4.66
CA THR A 53 12.17 17.20 5.69
C THR A 53 10.86 17.67 5.07
N LEU A 54 10.00 16.74 4.64
CA LEU A 54 8.65 17.07 4.19
C LEU A 54 7.60 16.79 5.29
N PRO A 55 6.55 17.63 5.41
CA PRO A 55 5.60 17.55 6.51
C PRO A 55 4.71 16.29 6.49
N TYR A 56 4.74 15.52 5.39
CA TYR A 56 3.98 14.28 5.24
C TYR A 56 4.85 13.01 5.41
N ILE A 57 6.17 13.16 5.56
CA ILE A 57 7.07 12.07 5.93
C ILE A 57 6.96 11.84 7.43
N ARG A 58 6.63 10.61 7.81
CA ARG A 58 6.38 10.22 9.19
C ARG A 58 7.62 9.67 9.86
N ALA A 59 8.40 8.86 9.16
CA ALA A 59 9.51 8.12 9.74
C ALA A 59 10.76 8.24 8.88
N SER A 60 11.91 8.20 9.54
CA SER A 60 13.23 8.10 8.92
C SER A 60 13.64 6.63 8.84
N PHE A 61 14.46 6.30 7.85
CA PHE A 61 15.01 4.97 7.68
C PHE A 61 16.50 4.97 7.97
N ALA A 62 17.01 3.91 8.60
CA ALA A 62 18.43 3.73 8.81
C ALA A 62 18.85 2.29 8.54
N GLU A 63 19.91 2.16 7.75
CA GLU A 63 20.58 0.89 7.50
C GLU A 63 21.86 0.80 8.35
N LEU A 64 21.97 -0.29 9.10
CA LEU A 64 23.05 -0.49 10.07
C LEU A 64 23.74 -1.84 9.87
N ASP A 65 25.05 -1.89 10.09
CA ASP A 65 25.80 -3.14 9.98
C ASP A 65 25.78 -3.94 11.30
N TRP A 66 25.68 -5.27 11.21
CA TRP A 66 25.80 -6.15 12.37
C TRP A 66 27.13 -5.95 13.13
N ARG A 67 28.23 -5.69 12.42
CA ARG A 67 29.56 -5.51 13.01
C ARG A 67 29.67 -4.28 13.90
N ASP A 68 28.86 -3.26 13.63
CA ASP A 68 28.87 -2.01 14.38
C ASP A 68 27.98 -2.15 15.62
N LEU A 69 26.84 -2.85 15.49
CA LEU A 69 25.95 -3.12 16.62
C LEU A 69 26.49 -4.18 17.58
N ASN A 70 27.34 -5.09 17.09
CA ASN A 70 27.89 -6.20 17.87
C ASN A 70 29.39 -6.45 17.58
N PRO A 71 30.27 -5.49 17.89
CA PRO A 71 31.68 -5.51 17.46
C PRO A 71 32.52 -6.64 18.10
N ALA A 72 32.07 -7.17 19.23
CA ALA A 72 32.67 -8.34 19.87
C ALA A 72 31.58 -9.23 20.49
N ASP A 73 31.84 -10.53 20.60
CA ASP A 73 30.90 -11.51 21.18
C ASP A 73 30.37 -11.04 22.54
N GLY A 74 29.04 -10.92 22.65
CA GLY A 74 28.33 -10.41 23.83
C GLY A 74 28.50 -8.92 24.16
N LYS A 75 29.15 -8.12 23.30
CA LYS A 75 29.26 -6.65 23.45
C LYS A 75 28.42 -5.96 22.39
N PHE A 76 27.46 -5.16 22.83
CA PHE A 76 26.56 -4.41 21.97
C PHE A 76 26.83 -2.91 22.06
N ASP A 77 26.83 -2.24 20.92
CA ASP A 77 26.94 -0.78 20.82
C ASP A 77 25.75 -0.26 20.02
N PHE A 78 24.85 0.45 20.69
CA PHE A 78 23.67 1.02 20.03
C PHE A 78 23.75 2.54 19.92
N SER A 79 24.94 3.13 20.10
CA SER A 79 25.11 4.58 20.06
C SER A 79 24.68 5.23 18.75
N GLN A 80 24.75 4.50 17.63
CA GLN A 80 24.23 4.97 16.35
C GLN A 80 22.70 5.06 16.33
N ILE A 81 22.00 4.03 16.83
CA ILE A 81 20.54 4.05 16.95
C ILE A 81 20.12 5.15 17.93
N ASP A 82 20.75 5.21 19.11
CA ASP A 82 20.47 6.25 20.11
C ASP A 82 20.69 7.65 19.54
N GLY A 83 21.78 7.85 18.80
CA GLY A 83 22.09 9.11 18.13
C GLY A 83 21.01 9.52 17.12
N LEU A 84 20.50 8.58 16.32
CA LEU A 84 19.42 8.83 15.36
C LEU A 84 18.09 9.14 16.07
N LEU A 85 17.75 8.40 17.13
CA LEU A 85 16.53 8.62 17.92
C LEU A 85 16.55 9.95 18.71
N ASP A 86 17.74 10.50 18.96
CA ASP A 86 17.95 11.77 19.67
C ASP A 86 18.03 12.98 18.71
N GLN A 87 18.09 12.77 17.39
CA GLN A 87 18.02 13.87 16.43
C GLN A 87 16.62 14.51 16.49
N GLU A 88 16.55 15.75 16.99
CA GLU A 88 15.36 16.43 17.53
C GLU A 88 14.20 16.77 16.55
N ALA A 89 14.08 16.10 15.40
CA ALA A 89 13.07 16.39 14.38
C ALA A 89 11.97 15.31 14.22
N ARG A 90 11.42 14.79 15.34
CA ARG A 90 10.06 14.18 15.44
C ARG A 90 9.69 12.97 14.57
N THR A 91 10.57 12.43 13.73
CA THR A 91 10.27 11.23 12.96
C THR A 91 10.68 9.99 13.76
N PRO A 92 9.76 9.05 14.05
CA PRO A 92 10.14 7.72 14.49
C PRO A 92 11.13 7.06 13.52
N LEU A 93 11.95 6.15 14.03
CA LEU A 93 13.00 5.48 13.27
C LEU A 93 12.57 4.08 12.86
N ILE A 94 12.75 3.78 11.58
CA ILE A 94 12.72 2.43 11.02
C ILE A 94 14.16 1.99 10.81
N VAL A 95 14.50 0.79 11.29
CA VAL A 95 15.87 0.27 11.19
C VAL A 95 15.89 -1.01 10.35
N ARG A 96 16.82 -1.09 9.40
CA ARG A 96 17.28 -2.34 8.78
C ARG A 96 18.67 -2.67 9.31
N ILE A 97 18.90 -3.95 9.64
CA ILE A 97 20.21 -4.42 10.07
C ILE A 97 20.74 -5.44 9.06
N ASN A 98 21.92 -5.16 8.53
CA ASN A 98 22.65 -6.03 7.61
C ASN A 98 23.34 -7.14 8.40
N TRP A 99 22.59 -8.20 8.72
CA TRP A 99 23.11 -9.40 9.40
C TRP A 99 23.13 -10.65 8.52
N TYR A 100 22.87 -10.49 7.22
CA TYR A 100 22.75 -11.57 6.24
C TYR A 100 23.99 -11.67 5.33
N GLY A 101 24.75 -10.58 5.15
CA GLY A 101 25.99 -10.58 4.37
C GLY A 101 27.26 -10.57 5.23
N ASP A 102 28.35 -11.14 4.72
CA ASP A 102 29.63 -11.21 5.46
C ASP A 102 30.34 -9.84 5.60
N CYS A 103 30.04 -8.86 4.75
CA CYS A 103 30.67 -7.54 4.75
C CYS A 103 30.24 -6.70 5.95
N ALA A 104 28.97 -6.84 6.34
CA ALA A 104 28.39 -6.21 7.50
C ALA A 104 28.54 -7.03 8.78
N ALA A 105 28.99 -8.29 8.73
CA ALA A 105 29.10 -9.15 9.90
C ALA A 105 30.42 -8.99 10.68
N PRO A 106 30.39 -9.11 12.03
CA PRO A 106 31.61 -9.01 12.81
C PRO A 106 32.49 -10.24 12.65
N LYS A 107 33.82 -10.06 12.68
CA LYS A 107 34.81 -11.14 12.51
C LYS A 107 34.62 -12.32 13.45
N TRP A 108 34.14 -12.10 14.67
CA TRP A 108 33.92 -13.16 15.64
C TRP A 108 32.74 -14.06 15.26
N ALA A 109 31.72 -13.53 14.59
CA ALA A 109 30.58 -14.29 14.08
C ALA A 109 31.00 -15.09 12.84
N LEU A 110 31.71 -14.46 11.91
CA LEU A 110 32.24 -15.11 10.71
C LEU A 110 33.20 -16.27 10.99
N ALA A 111 33.90 -16.25 12.14
CA ALA A 111 34.71 -17.36 12.59
C ALA A 111 33.90 -18.61 12.99
N ARG A 112 32.57 -18.49 13.11
CA ARG A 112 31.64 -19.56 13.54
C ARG A 112 30.58 -19.88 12.50
N THR A 113 30.23 -18.95 11.63
CA THR A 113 29.23 -19.13 10.58
C THR A 113 29.86 -19.63 9.28
N ARG A 114 29.01 -20.14 8.38
CA ARG A 114 29.37 -20.46 7.00
C ARG A 114 28.85 -19.36 6.07
N VAL A 115 29.54 -19.16 4.96
CA VAL A 115 29.25 -18.12 3.97
C VAL A 115 29.30 -18.75 2.58
N MET A 116 28.33 -18.40 1.74
CA MET A 116 28.22 -18.83 0.33
C MET A 116 29.14 -18.00 -0.58
N SER A 117 29.23 -18.38 -1.86
CA SER A 117 30.08 -17.70 -2.83
C SER A 117 29.68 -16.24 -3.06
N GLU A 118 28.37 -15.94 -3.08
CA GLU A 118 27.79 -14.59 -3.13
C GLU A 118 27.73 -13.89 -1.76
N ARG A 119 28.61 -14.30 -0.83
CA ARG A 119 28.82 -13.63 0.47
C ARG A 119 27.62 -13.65 1.43
N THR A 120 26.56 -14.36 1.09
CA THR A 120 25.40 -14.67 1.94
C THR A 120 25.79 -15.59 3.08
N ILE A 121 25.49 -15.21 4.31
CA ILE A 121 25.68 -16.03 5.51
C ILE A 121 24.58 -17.08 5.55
N VAL A 122 24.97 -18.34 5.82
CA VAL A 122 24.06 -19.48 5.86
C VAL A 122 23.12 -19.38 7.07
N PHE A 123 21.96 -18.74 6.89
CA PHE A 123 21.04 -18.40 7.99
C PHE A 123 20.35 -19.62 8.62
N TRP A 124 20.30 -20.75 7.88
CA TRP A 124 19.72 -22.00 8.37
C TRP A 124 20.64 -22.83 9.27
N ASP A 125 21.86 -22.35 9.52
CA ASP A 125 22.78 -22.98 10.46
C ASP A 125 22.49 -22.62 11.91
N ASP A 126 22.66 -23.60 12.79
CA ASP A 126 22.65 -23.38 14.25
C ASP A 126 23.68 -22.32 14.67
N ALA A 127 24.85 -22.29 14.04
CA ALA A 127 25.89 -21.33 14.37
C ALA A 127 25.46 -19.88 14.09
N TYR A 128 24.72 -19.64 13.01
CA TYR A 128 24.13 -18.34 12.71
C TYR A 128 23.13 -17.93 13.79
N TYR A 129 22.18 -18.83 14.10
CA TYR A 129 21.20 -18.59 15.15
C TYR A 129 21.85 -18.24 16.50
N GLN A 130 22.88 -18.99 16.91
CA GLN A 130 23.58 -18.74 18.17
C GLN A 130 24.34 -17.41 18.17
N ALA A 131 24.85 -16.98 17.02
CA ALA A 131 25.53 -15.69 16.89
C ALA A 131 24.55 -14.52 16.96
N ILE A 132 23.37 -14.62 16.34
CA ILE A 132 22.42 -13.50 16.27
C ILE A 132 21.50 -13.40 17.50
N ALA A 133 21.21 -14.51 18.19
CA ALA A 133 20.27 -14.55 19.30
C ALA A 133 20.58 -13.58 20.46
N PRO A 134 21.84 -13.38 20.89
CA PRO A 134 22.17 -12.39 21.90
C PRO A 134 21.84 -10.95 21.46
N LEU A 135 22.11 -10.60 20.20
CA LEU A 135 21.82 -9.28 19.63
C LEU A 135 20.32 -9.03 19.54
N ALA A 136 19.55 -9.97 19.00
CA ALA A 136 18.08 -9.87 18.91
C ALA A 136 17.46 -9.59 20.30
N ARG A 137 17.90 -10.31 21.32
CA ARG A 137 17.45 -10.10 22.72
C ARG A 137 17.91 -8.76 23.29
N ALA A 138 19.08 -8.26 22.90
CA ALA A 138 19.57 -6.95 23.33
C ALA A 138 18.74 -5.83 22.70
N LEU A 139 18.47 -5.90 21.40
CA LEU A 139 17.59 -4.98 20.68
C LEU A 139 16.19 -4.93 21.31
N GLY A 140 15.56 -6.09 21.51
CA GLY A 140 14.24 -6.16 22.14
C GLY A 140 14.20 -5.56 23.55
N ARG A 141 15.22 -5.83 24.38
CA ARG A 141 15.31 -5.21 25.72
C ARG A 141 15.48 -3.70 25.70
N THR A 142 16.14 -3.15 24.68
CA THR A 142 16.43 -1.71 24.60
C THR A 142 15.31 -0.93 23.93
N TYR A 143 14.75 -1.43 22.82
CA TYR A 143 13.92 -0.63 21.92
C TYR A 143 12.47 -1.09 21.77
N ALA A 144 12.08 -2.27 22.27
CA ALA A 144 10.70 -2.77 22.11
C ALA A 144 9.68 -1.75 22.64
N ASP A 145 9.95 -1.16 23.81
CA ASP A 145 9.07 -0.18 24.46
C ASP A 145 9.37 1.29 24.10
N ASP A 146 10.40 1.58 23.29
CA ASP A 146 10.71 2.98 22.90
C ASP A 146 9.74 3.45 21.80
N PRO A 147 8.85 4.43 22.05
CA PRO A 147 7.89 4.89 21.04
C PRO A 147 8.53 5.64 19.86
N ARG A 148 9.81 6.00 19.95
CA ARG A 148 10.57 6.59 18.84
C ARG A 148 11.11 5.53 17.88
N PHE A 149 11.20 4.28 18.32
CA PHE A 149 11.59 3.16 17.48
C PHE A 149 10.33 2.55 16.84
N GLU A 150 10.06 2.90 15.58
CA GLU A 150 8.85 2.51 14.86
C GLU A 150 8.91 1.03 14.46
N ALA A 151 9.99 0.64 13.78
CA ALA A 151 10.09 -0.70 13.23
C ALA A 151 11.53 -1.23 13.09
N LEU A 152 11.64 -2.56 13.07
CA LEU A 152 12.85 -3.30 12.72
C LEU A 152 12.53 -4.25 11.56
N TYR A 153 13.24 -4.08 10.45
CA TYR A 153 13.11 -4.94 9.27
C TYR A 153 13.91 -6.22 9.45
N LEU A 154 13.26 -7.35 9.18
CA LEU A 154 13.81 -8.69 9.35
C LEU A 154 14.12 -9.32 7.99
N GLY A 155 15.32 -9.04 7.46
CA GLY A 155 15.85 -9.68 6.26
C GLY A 155 16.84 -10.80 6.57
N PHE A 156 16.65 -11.98 5.99
CA PHE A 156 17.53 -13.15 6.20
C PHE A 156 17.99 -13.83 4.91
N GLY A 157 17.56 -13.35 3.75
CA GLY A 157 17.75 -13.99 2.46
C GLY A 157 19.05 -13.61 1.76
N ASP A 158 18.92 -12.96 0.60
CA ASP A 158 19.99 -12.59 -0.33
C ASP A 158 21.13 -11.80 0.33
N GLY A 159 22.30 -11.85 -0.30
CA GLY A 159 23.52 -11.23 0.20
C GLY A 159 23.58 -9.74 -0.11
N GLN A 160 24.17 -8.94 0.79
CA GLN A 160 24.26 -7.48 0.66
C GLN A 160 24.88 -6.98 -0.66
N LYS A 161 25.78 -7.75 -1.30
CA LYS A 161 26.66 -7.30 -2.38
C LYS A 161 26.62 -8.25 -3.58
N SER A 162 26.56 -7.70 -4.81
CA SER A 162 26.53 -8.45 -6.09
C SER A 162 27.86 -9.07 -6.54
N GLY A 163 28.79 -9.34 -5.63
CA GLY A 163 30.09 -9.85 -6.04
C GLY A 163 31.05 -10.26 -4.93
N PRO A 164 32.28 -10.67 -5.31
CA PRO A 164 33.18 -11.38 -4.40
C PRO A 164 33.88 -10.47 -3.40
N THR A 165 33.63 -9.16 -3.40
CA THR A 165 34.30 -8.18 -2.53
C THR A 165 33.30 -7.25 -1.85
N CYS A 166 33.65 -6.72 -0.69
CA CYS A 166 32.81 -5.72 -0.01
C CYS A 166 32.76 -4.34 -0.69
N ASP A 167 33.55 -4.16 -1.75
CA ASP A 167 33.56 -2.95 -2.58
C ASP A 167 32.61 -3.07 -3.79
N SER A 168 31.90 -4.19 -3.94
CA SER A 168 30.88 -4.38 -4.97
C SER A 168 29.62 -3.53 -4.70
N ASP A 169 28.76 -3.39 -5.71
CA ASP A 169 27.49 -2.67 -5.59
C ASP A 169 26.59 -3.35 -4.55
N ASP A 170 25.85 -2.54 -3.78
CA ASP A 170 24.80 -3.04 -2.90
C ASP A 170 23.66 -3.60 -3.76
N ASP A 171 23.31 -4.86 -3.55
CA ASP A 171 22.37 -5.60 -4.39
C ASP A 171 21.45 -6.54 -3.59
N GLY A 172 21.49 -6.46 -2.25
CA GLY A 172 20.65 -7.32 -1.41
C GLY A 172 20.11 -6.63 -0.16
N TRP A 173 18.81 -6.77 0.01
CA TRP A 173 18.02 -6.22 1.12
C TRP A 173 17.81 -7.23 2.26
N GLY A 174 18.45 -8.40 2.16
CA GLY A 174 18.17 -9.55 3.01
C GLY A 174 16.85 -10.20 2.62
N GLU A 175 16.43 -10.03 1.37
CA GLU A 175 15.16 -10.49 0.85
C GLU A 175 15.23 -11.91 0.32
N TYR A 176 14.06 -12.52 0.23
CA TYR A 176 13.89 -13.82 -0.38
C TYR A 176 13.93 -13.67 -1.92
N TRP A 177 15.14 -13.51 -2.43
CA TRP A 177 15.42 -13.37 -3.87
C TRP A 177 16.76 -14.02 -4.27
N MET A 178 16.92 -15.32 -4.01
CA MET A 178 18.13 -16.05 -4.38
C MET A 178 18.11 -16.45 -5.85
N THR A 179 19.25 -16.31 -6.53
CA THR A 179 19.43 -16.77 -7.91
C THR A 179 19.49 -18.31 -8.00
N ASP A 180 19.24 -18.86 -9.19
CA ASP A 180 19.37 -20.32 -9.44
C ASP A 180 20.75 -20.87 -9.04
N ALA A 181 21.81 -20.07 -9.24
CA ALA A 181 23.18 -20.44 -8.89
C ALA A 181 23.38 -20.50 -7.38
N GLU A 182 22.87 -19.52 -6.65
CA GLU A 182 22.92 -19.48 -5.19
C GLU A 182 22.09 -20.62 -4.58
N ILE A 183 20.89 -20.89 -5.11
CA ILE A 183 20.07 -22.02 -4.65
C ILE A 183 20.82 -23.33 -4.87
N HIS A 184 21.39 -23.53 -6.06
CA HIS A 184 22.16 -24.73 -6.35
C HIS A 184 23.32 -24.91 -5.36
N GLU A 185 24.06 -23.84 -5.06
CA GLU A 185 25.13 -23.86 -4.06
C GLU A 185 24.58 -24.17 -2.65
N ALA A 186 23.51 -23.49 -2.24
CA ALA A 186 22.87 -23.66 -0.94
C ALA A 186 22.42 -25.10 -0.71
N GLU A 187 21.83 -25.74 -1.72
CA GLU A 187 21.40 -27.13 -1.67
C GLU A 187 22.59 -28.11 -1.63
N THR A 188 23.54 -27.94 -2.54
CA THR A 188 24.62 -28.92 -2.74
C THR A 188 25.72 -28.84 -1.69
N ASN A 189 26.08 -27.63 -1.25
CA ASN A 189 27.22 -27.40 -0.38
C ASN A 189 26.81 -27.12 1.07
N PHE A 190 25.60 -26.61 1.28
CA PHE A 190 25.16 -26.11 2.59
C PHE A 190 23.92 -26.83 3.14
N GLY A 191 23.31 -27.74 2.36
CA GLY A 191 22.22 -28.61 2.80
C GLY A 191 20.87 -27.91 2.91
N LEU A 192 20.67 -26.80 2.20
CA LEU A 192 19.36 -26.15 2.12
C LEU A 192 18.35 -27.11 1.49
N THR A 193 17.16 -27.14 2.06
CA THR A 193 15.95 -27.75 1.49
C THR A 193 14.77 -26.91 1.94
N ALA A 194 13.63 -26.97 1.25
CA ALA A 194 12.44 -26.21 1.63
C ALA A 194 12.03 -26.43 3.12
N PRO A 195 12.00 -27.67 3.67
CA PRO A 195 11.73 -27.87 5.10
C PRO A 195 12.79 -27.27 6.03
N VAL A 196 14.07 -27.30 5.63
CA VAL A 196 15.17 -26.69 6.42
C VAL A 196 15.01 -25.18 6.46
N MET A 197 14.69 -24.56 5.32
CA MET A 197 14.38 -23.13 5.21
C MET A 197 13.21 -22.78 6.14
N GLU A 198 12.08 -23.48 6.02
CA GLU A 198 10.88 -23.21 6.83
C GLU A 198 11.19 -23.22 8.33
N ILE A 199 11.88 -24.27 8.82
CA ILE A 199 12.23 -24.41 10.23
C ILE A 199 13.16 -23.28 10.67
N ALA A 200 14.19 -22.97 9.88
CA ALA A 200 15.16 -21.93 10.20
C ALA A 200 14.50 -20.55 10.26
N THR A 201 13.71 -20.20 9.25
CA THR A 201 13.00 -18.91 9.18
C THR A 201 12.03 -18.75 10.33
N LYS A 202 11.19 -19.76 10.60
CA LYS A 202 10.24 -19.73 11.73
C LYS A 202 10.96 -19.57 13.08
N ARG A 203 12.13 -20.19 13.23
CA ARG A 203 12.96 -20.06 14.43
C ARG A 203 13.56 -18.67 14.60
N LEU A 204 13.99 -18.02 13.52
CA LEU A 204 14.47 -16.64 13.54
C LEU A 204 13.32 -15.65 13.85
N ILE A 205 12.18 -15.79 13.17
CA ILE A 205 10.96 -15.01 13.47
C ILE A 205 10.59 -15.14 14.96
N SER A 206 10.56 -16.36 15.49
CA SER A 206 10.27 -16.60 16.90
C SER A 206 11.25 -15.91 17.84
N LEU A 207 12.55 -15.96 17.53
CA LEU A 207 13.59 -15.32 18.34
C LEU A 207 13.35 -13.81 18.46
N PHE A 208 13.06 -13.12 17.37
CA PHE A 208 12.80 -11.68 17.39
C PHE A 208 11.45 -11.36 18.04
N ALA A 209 10.39 -12.10 17.69
CA ALA A 209 9.07 -11.93 18.32
C ALA A 209 9.13 -12.12 19.84
N ASP A 210 9.85 -13.14 20.33
CA ASP A 210 10.06 -13.36 21.77
C ASP A 210 10.89 -12.25 22.42
N ALA A 211 11.85 -11.67 21.68
CA ALA A 211 12.66 -10.57 22.18
C ALA A 211 11.86 -9.27 22.32
N PHE A 212 10.91 -9.01 21.42
CA PHE A 212 10.06 -7.82 21.43
C PHE A 212 8.77 -8.00 22.26
N GLY A 213 8.36 -9.24 22.54
CA GLY A 213 7.22 -9.55 23.39
C GLY A 213 5.92 -8.96 22.82
N ASP A 214 5.20 -8.21 23.65
CA ASP A 214 3.94 -7.56 23.26
C ASP A 214 4.11 -6.51 22.15
N ASN A 215 5.35 -6.06 21.89
CA ASN A 215 5.70 -5.13 20.83
C ASN A 215 6.20 -5.82 19.55
N ALA A 216 5.95 -7.13 19.36
CA ALA A 216 6.32 -7.85 18.15
C ALA A 216 5.75 -7.21 16.85
N GLY A 217 4.70 -6.38 16.97
CA GLY A 217 4.16 -5.62 15.85
C GLY A 217 5.10 -4.57 15.24
N LYS A 218 6.20 -4.22 15.91
CA LYS A 218 7.27 -3.37 15.35
C LYS A 218 8.19 -4.14 14.40
N LEU A 219 8.15 -5.46 14.42
CA LEU A 219 8.95 -6.29 13.54
C LEU A 219 8.25 -6.37 12.18
N ALA A 220 8.99 -6.15 11.10
CA ALA A 220 8.48 -6.30 9.74
C ALA A 220 9.33 -7.34 9.00
N PHE A 221 8.73 -8.47 8.64
CA PHE A 221 9.41 -9.45 7.79
C PHE A 221 9.51 -8.94 6.36
N THR A 222 10.69 -9.02 5.76
CA THR A 222 10.93 -8.49 4.41
C THR A 222 10.63 -9.56 3.37
N ASN A 223 9.66 -9.27 2.49
CA ASN A 223 9.24 -10.08 1.34
C ASN A 223 8.63 -11.46 1.69
N ILE A 224 7.30 -11.56 1.56
CA ILE A 224 6.56 -12.84 1.62
C ILE A 224 6.00 -13.26 0.26
N ALA A 225 6.53 -12.70 -0.82
CA ALA A 225 6.01 -12.94 -2.16
C ALA A 225 6.71 -14.13 -2.82
N LEU A 226 8.03 -14.07 -2.95
CA LEU A 226 8.86 -15.11 -3.57
C LEU A 226 10.15 -15.30 -2.75
N PHE A 227 10.84 -16.40 -3.01
CA PHE A 227 12.18 -16.79 -2.58
C PHE A 227 13.16 -16.80 -3.73
N ASP A 228 12.66 -17.13 -4.92
CA ASP A 228 13.40 -17.14 -6.18
C ASP A 228 12.45 -16.83 -7.33
N GLY A 229 13.03 -16.55 -8.51
CA GLY A 229 12.28 -16.23 -9.72
C GLY A 229 11.51 -17.40 -10.34
N ASN A 230 11.63 -18.63 -9.82
CA ASN A 230 10.91 -19.80 -10.30
C ASN A 230 9.65 -20.05 -9.44
N GLU A 231 8.50 -19.58 -9.88
CA GLU A 231 7.25 -19.67 -9.10
C GLU A 231 6.86 -21.09 -8.63
N GLU A 232 7.27 -22.14 -9.37
CA GLU A 232 7.04 -23.55 -9.05
C GLU A 232 8.00 -24.10 -7.97
N SER A 233 8.98 -23.30 -7.55
CA SER A 233 9.97 -23.65 -6.54
C SER A 233 9.31 -24.09 -5.23
N PRO A 234 9.77 -25.20 -4.61
CA PRO A 234 9.26 -25.62 -3.31
C PRO A 234 9.54 -24.59 -2.21
N TYR A 235 10.53 -23.70 -2.38
CA TYR A 235 10.79 -22.60 -1.46
C TYR A 235 9.70 -21.52 -1.53
N ASN A 236 9.20 -21.21 -2.72
CA ASN A 236 8.08 -20.28 -2.91
C ASN A 236 6.79 -20.77 -2.23
N ALA A 237 6.57 -22.10 -2.18
CA ALA A 237 5.48 -22.67 -1.40
C ALA A 237 5.66 -22.42 0.11
N VAL A 238 6.88 -22.55 0.63
CA VAL A 238 7.19 -22.26 2.04
C VAL A 238 6.97 -20.79 2.37
N VAL A 239 7.44 -19.87 1.51
CA VAL A 239 7.26 -18.42 1.72
C VAL A 239 5.78 -18.05 1.87
N ARG A 240 4.91 -18.62 1.03
CA ARG A 240 3.45 -18.41 1.12
C ARG A 240 2.86 -18.88 2.46
N GLU A 241 3.42 -19.94 3.04
CA GLU A 241 3.00 -20.47 4.36
C GLU A 241 3.59 -19.69 5.55
N LEU A 242 4.55 -18.78 5.33
CA LEU A 242 5.08 -17.93 6.40
C LEU A 242 4.10 -16.84 6.85
N GLY A 243 3.22 -16.36 5.96
CA GLY A 243 2.22 -15.32 6.27
C GLY A 243 1.39 -15.63 7.53
N PRO A 244 0.65 -16.76 7.58
CA PRO A 244 -0.10 -17.16 8.77
C PRO A 244 0.77 -17.32 10.02
N TYR A 245 2.03 -17.72 9.86
CA TYR A 245 2.96 -17.85 10.97
C TYR A 245 3.37 -16.47 11.53
N LEU A 246 3.73 -15.51 10.67
CA LEU A 246 4.02 -14.13 11.06
C LEU A 246 2.85 -13.52 11.84
N GLU A 247 1.63 -13.65 11.32
CA GLU A 247 0.40 -13.20 11.99
C GLU A 247 0.26 -13.82 13.39
N SER A 248 0.47 -15.14 13.50
CA SER A 248 0.38 -15.86 14.78
C SER A 248 1.42 -15.41 15.82
N ARG A 249 2.53 -14.83 15.35
CA ARG A 249 3.63 -14.31 16.17
C ARG A 249 3.52 -12.81 16.40
N GLY A 250 2.48 -12.16 15.86
CA GLY A 250 2.28 -10.72 15.99
C GLY A 250 3.25 -9.89 15.15
N VAL A 251 3.98 -10.51 14.21
CA VAL A 251 4.98 -9.85 13.36
C VAL A 251 4.28 -9.27 12.12
N GLY A 252 4.70 -8.08 11.74
CA GLY A 252 4.26 -7.38 10.54
C GLY A 252 5.02 -7.79 9.28
N MET A 253 4.86 -7.03 8.20
CA MET A 253 5.57 -7.26 6.94
C MET A 253 5.94 -5.97 6.23
N ARG A 254 6.98 -6.06 5.41
CA ARG A 254 7.33 -5.10 4.37
C ARG A 254 7.62 -5.90 3.11
N ASN A 255 6.80 -5.76 2.07
CA ASN A 255 7.14 -6.33 0.76
C ASN A 255 7.89 -5.28 -0.07
N GLY A 256 8.28 -5.64 -1.28
CA GLY A 256 8.82 -4.69 -2.26
C GLY A 256 7.88 -4.50 -3.45
N GLU A 257 7.99 -3.36 -4.12
CA GLU A 257 7.46 -3.15 -5.47
C GLU A 257 5.91 -3.17 -5.60
N ILE A 258 5.20 -2.30 -4.87
CA ILE A 258 3.74 -2.16 -5.05
C ILE A 258 3.34 -1.68 -6.46
N GLU A 259 4.31 -1.20 -7.25
CA GLU A 259 4.21 -0.93 -8.69
C GLU A 259 3.93 -2.18 -9.52
N THR A 260 4.17 -3.37 -8.98
CA THR A 260 3.67 -4.63 -9.55
C THR A 260 2.26 -4.93 -9.01
N TRP A 261 1.35 -3.96 -9.10
CA TRP A 261 0.11 -3.92 -8.30
C TRP A 261 -0.79 -5.17 -8.39
N LEU A 262 -0.71 -5.95 -9.47
CA LEU A 262 -1.47 -7.20 -9.64
C LEU A 262 -0.78 -8.47 -9.07
N ARG A 263 0.50 -8.40 -8.68
CA ARG A 263 1.20 -9.49 -7.96
C ARG A 263 0.48 -9.86 -6.66
N TYR A 264 -0.13 -8.87 -6.02
CA TYR A 264 -0.66 -8.98 -4.67
C TYR A 264 -2.13 -9.42 -4.58
N VAL A 265 -2.69 -10.11 -5.58
CA VAL A 265 -4.15 -10.44 -5.61
C VAL A 265 -4.56 -11.62 -4.71
N GLY A 266 -3.61 -12.23 -3.99
CA GLY A 266 -3.85 -13.44 -3.22
C GLY A 266 -4.43 -13.25 -1.83
N THR A 267 -5.07 -14.32 -1.33
CA THR A 267 -5.70 -14.36 -0.01
C THR A 267 -4.69 -14.25 1.13
N GLN A 268 -3.42 -14.59 0.89
CA GLN A 268 -2.33 -14.36 1.84
C GLN A 268 -2.11 -12.86 2.15
N PHE A 269 -2.57 -11.98 1.27
CA PHE A 269 -2.58 -10.53 1.48
C PHE A 269 -3.97 -10.01 1.87
N GLY A 270 -4.91 -10.90 2.24
CA GLY A 270 -6.29 -10.55 2.58
C GLY A 270 -7.13 -10.08 1.39
N GLN A 271 -6.73 -10.37 0.15
CA GLN A 271 -7.46 -9.90 -1.01
C GLN A 271 -8.65 -10.78 -1.35
N LYS A 272 -9.69 -10.16 -1.90
CA LYS A 272 -10.92 -10.80 -2.32
C LYS A 272 -11.33 -10.34 -3.72
N LEU A 273 -11.52 -11.31 -4.59
CA LEU A 273 -12.15 -11.14 -5.90
C LEU A 273 -13.65 -11.37 -5.78
N THR A 274 -14.44 -10.47 -6.36
CA THR A 274 -15.90 -10.61 -6.44
C THR A 274 -16.33 -10.53 -7.91
N PRO A 275 -17.04 -11.53 -8.46
CA PRO A 275 -17.54 -11.47 -9.83
C PRO A 275 -18.36 -10.21 -10.12
N ALA A 276 -18.23 -9.72 -11.35
CA ALA A 276 -18.92 -8.53 -11.84
C ALA A 276 -19.29 -8.68 -13.34
N PRO A 277 -20.14 -7.81 -13.89
CA PRO A 277 -20.58 -7.90 -15.29
C PRO A 277 -19.42 -7.94 -16.30
N GLY A 278 -19.65 -8.59 -17.44
CA GLY A 278 -18.67 -8.63 -18.53
C GLY A 278 -17.50 -9.58 -18.30
N ASN A 279 -17.66 -10.63 -17.50
CA ASN A 279 -16.58 -11.57 -17.14
C ASN A 279 -15.39 -10.86 -16.47
N THR A 280 -15.70 -9.95 -15.54
CA THR A 280 -14.72 -9.19 -14.78
C THR A 280 -14.87 -9.45 -13.29
N ALA A 281 -13.91 -8.97 -12.50
CA ALA A 281 -13.90 -9.02 -11.05
C ALA A 281 -13.68 -7.63 -10.44
N ARG A 282 -14.21 -7.44 -9.24
CA ARG A 282 -13.88 -6.34 -8.33
C ARG A 282 -12.85 -6.83 -7.33
N LEU A 283 -11.82 -6.03 -7.07
CA LEU A 283 -10.76 -6.34 -6.11
C LEU A 283 -10.92 -5.49 -4.86
N SER A 284 -10.99 -6.15 -3.71
CA SER A 284 -11.17 -5.53 -2.39
C SER A 284 -10.33 -6.27 -1.33
N THR A 285 -10.21 -5.70 -0.13
CA THR A 285 -9.61 -6.39 1.01
C THR A 285 -10.68 -6.90 1.97
N ASP A 286 -10.49 -8.11 2.48
CA ASP A 286 -11.27 -8.66 3.58
C ASP A 286 -10.98 -7.86 4.86
N GLU A 287 -11.97 -7.15 5.36
CA GLU A 287 -11.85 -6.37 6.59
C GLU A 287 -11.62 -7.22 7.84
N ALA A 288 -11.97 -8.51 7.82
CA ALA A 288 -11.58 -9.42 8.89
C ALA A 288 -10.06 -9.60 8.92
N PHE A 289 -9.42 -9.76 7.76
CA PHE A 289 -7.96 -9.79 7.62
C PHE A 289 -7.34 -8.44 7.98
N ALA A 290 -7.89 -7.33 7.48
CA ALA A 290 -7.39 -5.99 7.83
C ALA A 290 -7.36 -5.74 9.35
N ARG A 291 -8.35 -6.28 10.08
CA ARG A 291 -8.39 -6.24 11.55
C ARG A 291 -7.35 -7.11 12.22
N THR A 292 -6.92 -8.23 11.62
CA THR A 292 -5.85 -9.04 12.19
C THR A 292 -4.52 -8.30 12.11
N ILE A 293 -4.26 -7.50 11.08
CA ILE A 293 -3.05 -6.66 10.95
C ILE A 293 -2.94 -5.70 12.14
N GLY A 294 -4.05 -5.03 12.49
CA GLY A 294 -4.10 -4.12 13.63
C GLY A 294 -3.10 -2.96 13.50
N THR A 295 -2.20 -2.83 14.47
CA THR A 295 -1.18 -1.77 14.52
C THR A 295 0.22 -2.27 14.16
N ARG A 296 0.35 -3.48 13.59
CA ARG A 296 1.65 -4.01 13.16
C ARG A 296 2.19 -3.20 12.00
N HIS A 297 3.51 -3.10 11.87
CA HIS A 297 4.14 -2.53 10.68
C HIS A 297 3.76 -3.36 9.46
N TRP A 298 3.02 -2.76 8.53
CA TRP A 298 2.46 -3.45 7.39
C TRP A 298 2.55 -2.54 6.17
N GLY A 299 3.59 -2.75 5.36
CA GLY A 299 3.92 -1.82 4.30
C GLY A 299 4.58 -2.45 3.09
N ASP A 300 5.02 -1.57 2.20
CA ASP A 300 5.61 -1.90 0.91
C ASP A 300 6.50 -0.75 0.43
N GLU A 301 7.22 -0.98 -0.66
CA GLU A 301 8.00 0.04 -1.37
C GLU A 301 7.25 0.56 -2.60
N ASN A 302 7.41 1.85 -2.87
CA ASN A 302 6.86 2.55 -4.02
C ASN A 302 7.89 3.59 -4.51
N GLU A 303 8.94 3.10 -5.15
CA GLU A 303 10.22 3.79 -5.36
C GLU A 303 10.69 3.87 -6.81
N PHE A 304 10.11 3.10 -7.74
CA PHE A 304 10.61 3.02 -9.11
C PHE A 304 10.05 4.14 -10.02
N TYR A 305 10.53 5.35 -9.78
CA TYR A 305 10.18 6.57 -10.50
C TYR A 305 11.43 7.37 -10.84
N GLY A 306 11.36 8.16 -11.91
CA GLY A 306 12.45 9.03 -12.32
C GLY A 306 12.90 8.86 -13.76
N PRO A 307 13.78 9.76 -14.20
CA PRO A 307 14.32 9.77 -15.56
C PRO A 307 15.53 8.85 -15.75
N GLU A 308 15.99 8.13 -14.72
CA GLU A 308 17.16 7.26 -14.81
C GLU A 308 16.92 6.11 -15.82
N ASP A 309 17.96 5.79 -16.60
CA ASP A 309 17.86 4.79 -17.66
C ASP A 309 17.37 3.43 -17.13
N TYR A 310 17.90 2.96 -15.99
CA TYR A 310 17.48 1.69 -15.40
C TYR A 310 16.03 1.70 -14.90
N VAL A 311 15.51 2.85 -14.45
CA VAL A 311 14.10 3.02 -14.07
C VAL A 311 13.22 3.01 -15.30
N ILE A 312 13.59 3.74 -16.36
CA ILE A 312 12.84 3.76 -17.62
C ILE A 312 12.85 2.39 -18.28
N GLU A 313 13.99 1.71 -18.28
CA GLU A 313 14.13 0.35 -18.79
C GLU A 313 13.26 -0.64 -17.99
N SER A 314 13.13 -0.46 -16.67
CA SER A 314 12.34 -1.37 -15.81
C SER A 314 10.84 -1.05 -15.80
N THR A 315 10.48 0.24 -15.86
CA THR A 315 9.12 0.73 -15.58
C THR A 315 8.44 1.41 -16.75
N GLY A 316 9.13 1.54 -17.87
CA GLY A 316 8.64 2.27 -19.03
C GLY A 316 8.82 3.78 -18.89
N PRO A 317 8.27 4.55 -19.84
CA PRO A 317 8.64 5.94 -20.07
C PRO A 317 8.15 6.84 -18.96
N TYR A 318 8.93 7.90 -18.71
CA TYR A 318 8.62 8.94 -17.74
C TYR A 318 7.21 9.51 -17.86
N SER A 319 6.65 9.60 -19.08
CA SER A 319 5.29 10.10 -19.31
C SER A 319 4.19 9.22 -18.70
N ASN A 320 4.46 7.92 -18.49
CA ASN A 320 3.50 6.97 -17.92
C ASN A 320 3.65 6.81 -16.41
N GLN A 321 4.76 7.26 -15.82
CA GLN A 321 5.06 7.06 -14.41
C GLN A 321 4.04 7.72 -13.47
N GLY A 322 3.45 8.87 -13.84
CA GLY A 322 2.38 9.49 -13.05
C GLY A 322 1.12 8.62 -12.92
N TYR A 323 0.74 7.89 -13.99
CA TYR A 323 -0.37 6.93 -13.94
C TYR A 323 0.00 5.72 -13.09
N ARG A 324 1.22 5.19 -13.24
CA ARG A 324 1.71 4.06 -12.43
C ARG A 324 1.69 4.41 -10.94
N PHE A 325 2.22 5.58 -10.59
CA PHE A 325 2.22 6.06 -9.20
C PHE A 325 0.81 6.19 -8.64
N TYR A 326 -0.14 6.68 -9.45
CA TYR A 326 -1.55 6.69 -9.08
C TYR A 326 -2.07 5.28 -8.79
N VAL A 327 -1.88 4.31 -9.70
CA VAL A 327 -2.41 2.96 -9.53
C VAL A 327 -1.79 2.23 -8.34
N SER A 328 -0.46 2.27 -8.21
CA SER A 328 0.26 1.62 -7.11
C SER A 328 -0.10 2.22 -5.75
N SER A 329 -0.29 3.55 -5.70
CA SER A 329 -0.73 4.27 -4.50
C SER A 329 -2.16 3.96 -4.09
N MET A 330 -3.08 3.83 -5.03
CA MET A 330 -4.45 3.41 -4.72
C MET A 330 -4.48 1.93 -4.31
N ARG A 331 -3.62 1.11 -4.91
CA ARG A 331 -3.47 -0.29 -4.54
C ARG A 331 -3.00 -0.45 -3.10
N SER A 332 -1.97 0.29 -2.66
CA SER A 332 -1.47 0.22 -1.28
C SER A 332 -2.55 0.55 -0.25
N LEU A 333 -3.33 1.61 -0.50
CA LEU A 333 -4.45 2.01 0.37
C LEU A 333 -5.56 0.97 0.40
N GLN A 334 -5.87 0.37 -0.76
CA GLN A 334 -6.86 -0.69 -0.84
C GLN A 334 -6.40 -1.95 -0.09
N MET A 335 -5.11 -2.29 -0.16
CA MET A 335 -4.47 -3.39 0.57
C MET A 335 -4.33 -3.16 2.07
N ARG A 336 -4.80 -2.02 2.59
CA ARG A 336 -4.79 -1.69 4.02
C ARG A 336 -3.38 -1.50 4.57
N TYR A 337 -2.43 -1.16 3.70
CA TYR A 337 -1.08 -0.82 4.12
C TYR A 337 -1.10 0.40 5.04
N ASN A 338 -0.23 0.39 6.03
CA ASN A 338 -0.03 1.49 6.96
C ASN A 338 1.32 2.17 6.80
N HIS A 339 2.29 1.54 6.14
CA HIS A 339 3.58 2.18 5.82
C HIS A 339 3.89 2.03 4.34
N ILE A 340 4.47 3.07 3.73
CA ILE A 340 4.99 3.01 2.36
C ILE A 340 6.35 3.68 2.32
N ALA A 341 7.33 2.97 1.77
CA ALA A 341 8.62 3.54 1.38
C ALA A 341 8.44 4.31 0.08
N ILE A 342 9.13 5.43 -0.02
CA ILE A 342 9.28 6.13 -1.28
C ILE A 342 10.72 6.55 -1.52
N TYR A 343 11.12 6.55 -2.78
CA TYR A 343 12.30 7.27 -3.24
C TYR A 343 11.86 8.66 -3.71
N LEU A 344 12.03 9.64 -2.84
CA LEU A 344 11.29 10.89 -2.90
C LEU A 344 11.77 11.83 -4.00
N ASP A 345 13.08 11.94 -4.23
CA ASP A 345 13.65 12.89 -5.18
C ASP A 345 13.03 12.76 -6.58
N PRO A 346 12.98 11.57 -7.20
CA PRO A 346 12.32 11.43 -8.50
C PRO A 346 10.81 11.70 -8.48
N MET A 347 10.14 11.43 -7.36
CA MET A 347 8.70 11.66 -7.23
C MET A 347 8.34 13.14 -7.15
N LEU A 348 9.24 13.98 -6.63
CA LEU A 348 9.10 15.43 -6.62
C LEU A 348 9.17 16.02 -8.04
N GLU A 349 9.81 15.32 -8.98
CA GLU A 349 9.97 15.76 -10.37
C GLU A 349 8.79 15.37 -11.27
N LEU A 350 7.96 14.42 -10.84
CA LEU A 350 6.83 13.94 -11.64
C LEU A 350 5.85 15.08 -11.97
N PRO A 351 5.31 15.13 -13.20
CA PRO A 351 4.39 16.19 -13.60
C PRO A 351 3.17 16.28 -12.69
N LYS A 352 2.81 17.51 -12.29
CA LYS A 352 1.64 17.75 -11.44
C LYS A 352 0.33 17.32 -12.09
N LEU A 353 0.12 17.57 -13.38
CA LEU A 353 -1.12 17.16 -14.06
C LEU A 353 -0.88 15.96 -14.97
N PRO A 354 -1.87 15.08 -15.15
CA PRO A 354 -3.21 15.14 -14.53
C PRO A 354 -3.33 14.45 -13.15
N TRP A 355 -2.30 13.71 -12.71
CA TRP A 355 -2.39 12.78 -11.59
C TRP A 355 -2.11 13.38 -10.21
N ASP A 356 -1.51 14.57 -10.14
CA ASP A 356 -1.06 15.28 -8.93
C ASP A 356 -0.34 14.40 -7.89
N PRO A 357 0.84 13.84 -8.23
CA PRO A 357 1.61 12.97 -7.33
C PRO A 357 1.86 13.59 -5.94
N GLN A 358 2.10 14.89 -5.89
CA GLN A 358 2.35 15.60 -4.64
C GLN A 358 1.09 15.69 -3.76
N GLY A 359 -0.07 15.97 -4.36
CA GLY A 359 -1.35 15.89 -3.67
C GLY A 359 -1.65 14.46 -3.19
N LEU A 360 -1.32 13.46 -3.99
CA LEU A 360 -1.52 12.05 -3.68
C LEU A 360 -0.67 11.59 -2.49
N LEU A 361 0.60 12.00 -2.41
CA LEU A 361 1.48 11.72 -1.26
C LEU A 361 0.90 12.30 0.05
N VAL A 362 0.43 13.55 0.02
CA VAL A 362 -0.22 14.19 1.19
C VAL A 362 -1.47 13.43 1.60
N TYR A 363 -2.28 13.00 0.63
CA TYR A 363 -3.47 12.19 0.87
C TYR A 363 -3.13 10.81 1.46
N GLN A 364 -2.11 10.11 0.92
CA GLN A 364 -1.63 8.84 1.46
C GLN A 364 -1.17 8.96 2.91
N ALA A 365 -0.36 9.97 3.23
CA ALA A 365 0.11 10.19 4.61
C ALA A 365 -1.04 10.42 5.62
N LYS A 366 -2.19 10.93 5.17
CA LYS A 366 -3.40 11.09 5.99
C LYS A 366 -4.25 9.83 6.09
N THR A 367 -4.13 8.90 5.14
CA THR A 367 -5.06 7.77 4.95
C THR A 367 -4.47 6.39 5.19
N LEU A 368 -3.15 6.21 5.09
CA LEU A 368 -2.44 4.97 5.41
C LEU A 368 -2.74 4.55 6.86
N GLY A 369 -3.04 3.27 7.06
CA GLY A 369 -3.35 2.71 8.38
C GLY A 369 -4.69 3.15 9.01
N ARG A 370 -5.46 4.03 8.35
CA ARG A 370 -6.81 4.40 8.82
C ARG A 370 -7.76 3.22 8.70
N THR A 371 -8.56 2.99 9.72
CA THR A 371 -9.57 1.92 9.82
C THR A 371 -10.98 2.41 9.42
N ILE A 372 -11.96 1.50 9.36
CA ILE A 372 -13.38 1.86 9.21
C ILE A 372 -13.82 2.93 10.22
N LYS A 373 -13.24 2.94 11.43
CA LYS A 373 -13.65 3.86 12.49
C LYS A 373 -13.19 5.30 12.26
N ASP A 374 -12.06 5.49 11.59
CA ASP A 374 -11.35 6.76 11.54
C ASP A 374 -10.90 7.19 10.13
N THR A 375 -11.27 6.46 9.08
CA THR A 375 -11.00 6.85 7.68
C THR A 375 -11.69 8.15 7.27
N PRO A 376 -10.99 9.08 6.59
CA PRO A 376 -11.61 10.30 6.08
C PRO A 376 -12.43 10.07 4.80
N ASP A 377 -12.30 8.91 4.16
CA ASP A 377 -12.95 8.63 2.89
C ASP A 377 -13.15 7.13 2.60
N ALA A 378 -13.85 6.86 1.50
CA ALA A 378 -13.96 5.58 0.81
C ALA A 378 -13.87 5.82 -0.70
N PHE A 379 -13.33 4.87 -1.46
CA PHE A 379 -13.14 5.04 -2.90
C PHE A 379 -13.29 3.75 -3.71
N THR A 380 -13.59 3.91 -5.00
CA THR A 380 -13.39 2.88 -6.03
C THR A 380 -12.64 3.51 -7.20
N MET A 381 -11.45 2.97 -7.49
CA MET A 381 -10.71 3.29 -8.70
C MET A 381 -11.22 2.39 -9.82
N LEU A 382 -11.88 3.00 -10.80
CA LEU A 382 -12.47 2.33 -11.95
C LEU A 382 -11.41 2.07 -13.02
N GLY A 383 -11.66 1.07 -13.87
CA GLY A 383 -10.81 0.77 -15.01
C GLY A 383 -11.01 -0.64 -15.53
N GLU A 384 -9.98 -1.18 -16.15
CA GLU A 384 -9.82 -2.60 -16.41
C GLU A 384 -8.33 -2.94 -16.48
N ARG A 385 -7.91 -3.87 -15.62
CA ARG A 385 -6.52 -4.32 -15.43
C ARG A 385 -6.47 -5.82 -15.61
N TYR A 386 -5.35 -6.32 -16.13
CA TYR A 386 -5.27 -7.69 -16.62
C TYR A 386 -4.17 -8.47 -15.92
N LEU A 387 -4.50 -9.65 -15.40
CA LEU A 387 -3.56 -10.58 -14.79
C LEU A 387 -3.63 -11.93 -15.50
N ARG A 388 -2.49 -12.49 -15.88
CA ARG A 388 -2.44 -13.83 -16.48
C ARG A 388 -2.66 -14.93 -15.45
N ALA A 389 -3.28 -16.01 -15.90
CA ALA A 389 -3.54 -17.16 -15.05
C ALA A 389 -2.33 -18.01 -14.69
N ASP A 390 -1.23 -17.93 -15.42
CA ASP A 390 0.00 -18.65 -15.08
C ASP A 390 0.81 -17.99 -13.95
N PHE A 391 0.67 -16.67 -13.76
CA PHE A 391 1.16 -15.97 -12.56
C PHE A 391 0.21 -16.08 -11.36
N MET A 392 -1.00 -16.57 -11.59
CA MET A 392 -1.92 -16.90 -10.52
C MET A 392 -1.56 -18.28 -10.00
N ASN A 393 -0.88 -18.35 -8.84
CA ASN A 393 -0.63 -19.61 -8.16
C ASN A 393 -1.74 -19.92 -7.14
N GLY A 394 -1.93 -21.22 -6.87
CA GLY A 394 -2.82 -21.69 -5.82
C GLY A 394 -4.31 -21.41 -6.11
N PRO A 395 -5.13 -21.06 -5.10
CA PRO A 395 -6.58 -20.95 -5.24
C PRO A 395 -7.06 -19.94 -6.29
N ILE A 396 -6.28 -18.91 -6.59
CA ILE A 396 -6.67 -17.82 -7.51
C ILE A 396 -6.70 -18.33 -8.97
N ALA A 397 -5.81 -19.24 -9.34
CA ALA A 397 -5.76 -19.86 -10.67
C ALA A 397 -7.09 -20.56 -11.05
N HIS A 398 -7.86 -20.94 -10.03
CA HIS A 398 -9.13 -21.64 -10.15
C HIS A 398 -10.32 -20.76 -9.74
N ASP A 399 -10.12 -19.46 -9.56
CA ASP A 399 -11.19 -18.54 -9.23
C ASP A 399 -12.19 -18.46 -10.40
N PRO A 400 -13.52 -18.48 -10.14
CA PRO A 400 -14.54 -18.44 -11.19
C PRO A 400 -14.53 -17.16 -12.04
N THR A 401 -13.80 -16.11 -11.62
CA THR A 401 -13.62 -14.88 -12.39
C THR A 401 -12.47 -14.96 -13.41
N VAL A 402 -11.70 -16.05 -13.41
CA VAL A 402 -10.68 -16.32 -14.42
C VAL A 402 -11.35 -16.86 -15.68
N HIS A 403 -11.16 -16.15 -16.79
CA HIS A 403 -11.73 -16.50 -18.09
C HIS A 403 -10.65 -16.42 -19.16
N ASP A 404 -10.62 -17.39 -20.08
CA ASP A 404 -9.68 -17.43 -21.21
C ASP A 404 -8.20 -17.29 -20.80
N GLY A 405 -7.84 -17.82 -19.62
CA GLY A 405 -6.47 -17.76 -19.11
C GLY A 405 -6.05 -16.41 -18.52
N MET A 406 -7.00 -15.51 -18.24
CA MET A 406 -6.74 -14.23 -17.59
C MET A 406 -7.83 -13.83 -16.59
N LEU A 407 -7.46 -12.96 -15.66
CA LEU A 407 -8.34 -12.26 -14.75
C LEU A 407 -8.43 -10.80 -15.19
N LYS A 408 -9.66 -10.27 -15.28
CA LYS A 408 -9.95 -8.87 -15.60
C LYS A 408 -10.48 -8.15 -14.36
N ILE A 409 -9.74 -7.20 -13.82
CA ILE A 409 -10.12 -6.44 -12.63
C ILE A 409 -10.68 -5.09 -13.07
N ARG A 410 -11.99 -4.89 -12.91
CA ARG A 410 -12.70 -3.66 -13.33
C ARG A 410 -12.59 -2.51 -12.33
N GLY A 411 -12.19 -2.81 -11.10
CA GLY A 411 -12.17 -1.84 -10.01
C GLY A 411 -11.31 -2.28 -8.83
N ILE A 412 -10.63 -1.31 -8.23
CA ILE A 412 -9.88 -1.45 -6.97
C ILE A 412 -10.63 -0.66 -5.90
N GLU A 413 -11.15 -1.37 -4.89
CA GLU A 413 -12.21 -0.89 -4.01
C GLU A 413 -11.75 -0.81 -2.54
N ARG A 414 -11.93 0.37 -1.95
CA ARG A 414 -11.75 0.59 -0.51
C ARG A 414 -13.07 1.11 0.07
N TRP A 415 -13.89 0.15 0.53
CA TRP A 415 -15.23 0.35 1.13
C TRP A 415 -16.29 1.04 0.27
N LEU A 416 -15.99 1.34 -0.99
CA LEU A 416 -16.93 1.80 -1.98
C LEU A 416 -16.79 0.90 -3.19
N SER A 417 -17.92 0.42 -3.71
CA SER A 417 -17.95 -0.48 -4.85
C SER A 417 -18.82 0.07 -5.96
N GLU A 418 -18.43 -0.19 -7.21
CA GLU A 418 -19.33 0.00 -8.35
C GLU A 418 -20.07 -1.31 -8.62
N ILE A 419 -21.41 -1.25 -8.64
CA ILE A 419 -22.28 -2.42 -8.82
C ILE A 419 -23.04 -2.41 -10.15
N GLY A 420 -22.79 -1.39 -10.98
CA GLY A 420 -23.39 -1.22 -12.31
C GLY A 420 -22.71 -2.00 -13.43
N ASP A 421 -23.16 -1.75 -14.66
CA ASP A 421 -22.64 -2.36 -15.89
C ASP A 421 -21.94 -1.33 -16.80
N SER A 422 -21.00 -0.59 -16.20
CA SER A 422 -20.13 0.32 -16.96
C SER A 422 -19.18 -0.45 -17.90
N GLN A 423 -18.73 0.20 -18.97
CA GLN A 423 -17.85 -0.39 -19.99
C GLN A 423 -16.43 0.18 -19.88
N PRO A 424 -15.36 -0.58 -20.23
CA PRO A 424 -13.99 -0.06 -20.18
C PRO A 424 -13.81 1.17 -21.07
N ALA A 425 -13.09 2.18 -20.59
CA ALA A 425 -12.86 3.44 -21.28
C ALA A 425 -11.49 4.04 -20.92
N PHE A 426 -11.03 5.01 -21.72
CA PHE A 426 -9.73 5.66 -21.58
C PHE A 426 -8.54 4.68 -21.51
N LYS A 427 -8.05 4.30 -22.69
CA LYS A 427 -6.93 3.37 -22.85
C LYS A 427 -5.60 4.05 -22.51
N VAL A 428 -4.82 3.45 -21.62
CA VAL A 428 -3.43 3.81 -21.33
C VAL A 428 -2.54 2.72 -21.90
N ASN A 429 -1.71 3.06 -22.89
CA ASN A 429 -0.82 2.09 -23.52
C ASN A 429 0.43 1.87 -22.65
N MET A 430 0.87 0.62 -22.62
CA MET A 430 2.08 0.12 -21.99
C MET A 430 2.70 -0.86 -23.00
N PRO A 431 3.37 -0.37 -24.05
CA PRO A 431 3.86 -1.20 -25.14
C PRO A 431 4.94 -2.20 -24.68
N GLU A 432 5.09 -3.30 -25.41
CA GLU A 432 6.02 -4.41 -25.10
C GLU A 432 7.49 -3.93 -25.08
N GLU A 433 7.85 -2.99 -25.95
CA GLU A 433 9.21 -2.41 -25.96
C GLU A 433 9.60 -1.69 -24.66
N GLU A 434 8.63 -1.39 -23.79
CA GLU A 434 8.78 -0.69 -22.51
C GLU A 434 8.49 -1.62 -21.31
N ALA A 435 8.38 -2.95 -21.55
CA ALA A 435 7.74 -3.91 -20.67
C ALA A 435 8.71 -4.82 -19.92
N TYR A 436 8.98 -4.54 -18.65
CA TYR A 436 9.74 -5.50 -17.84
C TYR A 436 9.11 -5.81 -16.47
N TRP A 437 8.52 -4.86 -15.74
CA TRP A 437 8.09 -5.13 -14.35
C TRP A 437 6.57 -5.18 -14.09
N ALA A 438 5.82 -4.07 -14.27
CA ALA A 438 4.36 -4.09 -14.04
C ALA A 438 3.61 -4.94 -15.09
N GLN A 439 4.14 -4.95 -16.32
CA GLN A 439 3.61 -5.73 -17.44
C GLN A 439 3.94 -7.22 -17.36
N TYR A 440 4.90 -7.62 -16.51
CA TYR A 440 5.29 -9.03 -16.35
C TYR A 440 4.06 -9.90 -16.09
N TYR A 441 3.12 -9.40 -15.29
CA TYR A 441 1.89 -10.08 -14.91
C TYR A 441 0.75 -9.98 -15.93
N MET A 442 0.86 -9.12 -16.95
CA MET A 442 -0.16 -8.89 -17.97
C MET A 442 -0.12 -9.94 -19.09
N PRO A 443 -1.26 -10.28 -19.72
CA PRO A 443 -1.29 -11.17 -20.88
C PRO A 443 -0.40 -10.68 -22.01
N TRP A 444 0.34 -11.60 -22.65
CA TRP A 444 1.36 -11.29 -23.67
C TRP A 444 0.83 -10.48 -24.85
N ASP A 445 -0.47 -10.54 -25.15
CA ASP A 445 -1.13 -9.83 -26.24
C ASP A 445 -1.88 -8.56 -25.78
N ILE A 446 -1.68 -8.15 -24.52
CA ILE A 446 -2.29 -6.96 -23.92
C ILE A 446 -1.20 -6.01 -23.43
N GLU A 447 -1.04 -4.92 -24.17
CA GLU A 447 -0.08 -3.84 -23.91
C GLU A 447 -0.77 -2.56 -23.41
N TYR A 448 -1.82 -2.72 -22.60
CA TYR A 448 -2.61 -1.59 -22.12
C TYR A 448 -3.48 -1.93 -20.93
N GLU A 449 -3.88 -0.89 -20.22
CA GLU A 449 -4.99 -0.93 -19.28
C GLU A 449 -6.06 0.09 -19.71
N TYR A 450 -7.25 -0.05 -19.14
CA TYR A 450 -8.24 1.01 -19.16
C TYR A 450 -8.20 1.74 -17.82
N ALA A 451 -7.93 3.05 -17.85
CA ALA A 451 -7.85 3.88 -16.66
C ALA A 451 -9.23 4.40 -16.19
N ALA A 452 -10.29 4.16 -16.97
CA ALA A 452 -11.64 4.59 -16.69
C ALA A 452 -12.69 3.54 -17.09
N ARG A 453 -13.93 3.79 -16.70
CA ARG A 453 -15.11 3.14 -17.28
C ARG A 453 -16.12 4.19 -17.74
N ALA A 454 -16.95 3.86 -18.72
CA ALA A 454 -17.97 4.75 -19.27
C ALA A 454 -19.38 4.19 -19.06
N SER A 455 -20.31 5.06 -18.65
CA SER A 455 -21.73 4.72 -18.52
C SER A 455 -22.60 5.98 -18.48
N ASP A 456 -23.85 5.88 -18.94
CA ASP A 456 -24.89 6.89 -18.68
C ASP A 456 -25.35 6.85 -17.21
N ARG A 457 -24.98 5.77 -16.50
CA ARG A 457 -25.40 5.50 -15.13
C ARG A 457 -24.38 4.65 -14.38
N PHE A 458 -23.84 5.18 -13.30
CA PHE A 458 -23.07 4.41 -12.33
C PHE A 458 -23.89 4.21 -11.05
N GLU A 459 -23.76 3.02 -10.46
CA GLU A 459 -24.43 2.64 -9.22
C GLU A 459 -23.35 2.26 -8.22
N PHE A 460 -23.38 2.89 -7.04
CA PHE A 460 -22.35 2.72 -6.04
C PHE A 460 -22.93 2.25 -4.71
N ASP A 461 -22.19 1.35 -4.06
CA ASP A 461 -22.52 0.73 -2.78
C ASP A 461 -21.38 1.00 -1.79
N LEU A 462 -21.71 1.61 -0.65
CA LEU A 462 -20.79 1.84 0.46
C LEU A 462 -20.90 0.68 1.44
N SER A 463 -19.78 0.32 2.06
CA SER A 463 -19.78 -0.71 3.09
C SER A 463 -20.74 -0.35 4.24
N ASP A 464 -21.74 -1.20 4.51
CA ASP A 464 -22.65 -1.06 5.65
C ASP A 464 -21.90 -0.91 6.99
N GLU A 465 -20.78 -1.63 7.14
CA GLU A 465 -19.94 -1.54 8.33
C GLU A 465 -19.29 -0.15 8.45
N LEU A 466 -18.82 0.40 7.32
CA LEU A 466 -18.29 1.75 7.26
C LEU A 466 -19.36 2.78 7.60
N MET A 467 -20.54 2.70 6.97
CA MET A 467 -21.61 3.66 7.21
C MET A 467 -22.12 3.59 8.64
N SER A 468 -22.23 2.39 9.22
CA SER A 468 -22.58 2.24 10.63
C SER A 468 -21.58 2.91 11.58
N ALA A 469 -20.29 2.93 11.22
CA ALA A 469 -19.24 3.54 12.04
C ALA A 469 -19.11 5.06 11.83
N ARG A 470 -19.24 5.53 10.58
CA ARG A 470 -18.94 6.91 10.18
C ARG A 470 -20.17 7.79 10.02
N CYS A 471 -21.31 7.20 9.69
CA CYS A 471 -22.57 7.87 9.39
C CYS A 471 -23.76 7.02 9.87
N PRO A 472 -23.96 6.83 11.19
CA PRO A 472 -25.00 5.94 11.74
C PRO A 472 -26.45 6.43 11.52
N GLY A 473 -26.65 7.47 10.70
CA GLY A 473 -27.93 8.11 10.45
C GLY A 473 -27.85 8.94 9.19
N ARG A 474 -28.59 10.06 9.15
CA ARG A 474 -28.48 11.01 8.04
C ARG A 474 -27.23 11.86 8.25
N CYS A 475 -26.31 11.87 7.29
CA CYS A 475 -25.12 12.72 7.28
C CYS A 475 -24.94 13.39 5.92
N THR A 476 -24.12 14.44 5.89
CA THR A 476 -23.68 15.09 4.67
C THR A 476 -22.29 14.56 4.31
N LEU A 477 -22.10 14.18 3.05
CA LEU A 477 -20.85 13.68 2.50
C LEU A 477 -20.54 14.44 1.21
N SER A 478 -19.26 14.49 0.85
CA SER A 478 -18.80 15.01 -0.42
C SER A 478 -18.47 13.87 -1.38
N ILE A 479 -19.24 13.73 -2.46
CA ILE A 479 -18.98 12.76 -3.54
C ILE A 479 -18.12 13.43 -4.60
N LYS A 480 -16.89 12.96 -4.74
CA LYS A 480 -15.92 13.43 -5.74
C LYS A 480 -15.84 12.45 -6.90
N LEU A 481 -15.99 12.97 -8.11
CA LEU A 481 -15.96 12.19 -9.36
C LEU A 481 -14.83 12.71 -10.24
N SER A 482 -13.74 11.95 -10.34
CA SER A 482 -12.65 12.27 -11.26
C SER A 482 -12.91 11.61 -12.62
N TYR A 483 -13.03 12.43 -13.65
CA TYR A 483 -13.53 12.03 -14.96
C TYR A 483 -12.65 12.56 -16.09
N LEU A 484 -12.72 11.92 -17.26
CA LEU A 484 -12.10 12.41 -18.49
C LEU A 484 -13.12 13.29 -19.23
N GLY A 485 -12.79 14.55 -19.48
CA GLY A 485 -13.59 15.50 -20.24
C GLY A 485 -13.61 15.22 -21.76
N ASP A 486 -13.79 13.97 -22.19
CA ASP A 486 -13.75 13.58 -23.60
C ASP A 486 -14.98 14.02 -24.39
N LYS A 487 -16.13 14.17 -23.70
CA LYS A 487 -17.42 14.54 -24.30
C LYS A 487 -18.22 15.45 -23.36
N PRO A 488 -19.03 16.38 -23.90
CA PRO A 488 -19.95 17.15 -23.09
C PRO A 488 -21.03 16.24 -22.52
N ALA A 489 -21.24 16.30 -21.22
CA ALA A 489 -22.32 15.62 -20.53
C ALA A 489 -22.78 16.44 -19.33
N THR A 490 -24.02 16.24 -18.92
CA THR A 490 -24.58 16.84 -17.70
C THR A 490 -24.74 15.74 -16.67
N VAL A 491 -24.18 15.93 -15.47
CA VAL A 491 -24.20 14.91 -14.42
C VAL A 491 -25.02 15.33 -13.20
N GLN A 492 -25.62 14.33 -12.56
CA GLN A 492 -26.32 14.47 -11.29
C GLN A 492 -26.01 13.28 -10.38
N VAL A 493 -26.01 13.54 -9.07
CA VAL A 493 -25.93 12.51 -8.04
C VAL A 493 -27.29 12.33 -7.39
N GLU A 494 -27.82 11.12 -7.44
CA GLU A 494 -29.07 10.72 -6.82
C GLU A 494 -28.77 9.87 -5.57
N THR A 495 -29.40 10.23 -4.46
CA THR A 495 -29.45 9.44 -3.24
C THR A 495 -30.92 9.11 -2.93
N ALA A 496 -31.17 8.35 -1.87
CA ALA A 496 -32.53 8.04 -1.42
C ALA A 496 -33.34 9.28 -0.98
N ASP A 497 -32.64 10.30 -0.45
CA ASP A 497 -33.28 11.46 0.16
C ASP A 497 -33.31 12.68 -0.79
N GLU A 498 -32.43 12.73 -1.79
CA GLU A 498 -32.29 13.88 -2.68
C GLU A 498 -31.61 13.56 -4.01
N THR A 499 -31.75 14.49 -4.96
CA THR A 499 -30.97 14.53 -6.21
C THR A 499 -30.25 15.88 -6.27
N SER A 500 -28.95 15.87 -6.56
CA SER A 500 -28.16 17.08 -6.66
C SER A 500 -28.65 17.98 -7.81
N ALA A 501 -28.22 19.24 -7.79
CA ALA A 501 -28.30 20.06 -8.99
C ALA A 501 -27.52 19.41 -10.14
N ALA A 502 -27.99 19.64 -11.36
CA ALA A 502 -27.30 19.24 -12.58
C ALA A 502 -26.05 20.09 -12.78
N PHE A 503 -24.97 19.44 -13.22
CA PHE A 503 -23.70 20.10 -13.49
C PHE A 503 -23.21 19.71 -14.88
N ASP A 504 -22.93 20.72 -15.71
CA ASP A 504 -22.37 20.52 -17.04
C ASP A 504 -20.86 20.30 -16.95
N LEU A 505 -20.39 19.13 -17.37
CA LEU A 505 -18.98 18.77 -17.32
C LEU A 505 -18.15 19.56 -18.33
N THR A 506 -16.93 19.89 -17.93
CA THR A 506 -15.90 20.42 -18.80
C THR A 506 -15.45 19.34 -19.81
N ALA A 507 -15.50 19.67 -21.10
CA ALA A 507 -15.21 18.74 -22.20
C ALA A 507 -14.03 19.22 -23.07
N ASP A 508 -12.85 19.28 -22.48
CA ASP A 508 -11.60 19.75 -23.11
C ASP A 508 -10.58 18.64 -23.39
N GLY A 509 -10.95 17.39 -23.10
CA GLY A 509 -10.10 16.20 -23.22
C GLY A 509 -9.12 15.98 -22.06
N ALA A 510 -9.13 16.82 -21.02
CA ALA A 510 -8.32 16.65 -19.82
C ALA A 510 -9.08 15.89 -18.72
N ILE A 511 -8.37 15.48 -17.67
CA ILE A 511 -8.98 14.94 -16.46
C ILE A 511 -9.40 16.11 -15.58
N HIS A 512 -10.60 16.00 -14.99
CA HIS A 512 -11.18 16.95 -14.05
C HIS A 512 -11.77 16.21 -12.86
N THR A 513 -11.99 16.90 -11.75
CA THR A 513 -12.74 16.35 -10.61
C THR A 513 -13.86 17.29 -10.20
N VAL A 514 -15.09 16.78 -10.21
CA VAL A 514 -16.28 17.49 -9.72
C VAL A 514 -16.70 16.94 -8.35
N THR A 515 -17.08 17.83 -7.43
CA THR A 515 -17.50 17.50 -6.06
C THR A 515 -18.96 17.87 -5.83
N PHE A 516 -19.74 16.90 -5.37
CA PHE A 516 -21.16 17.03 -5.01
C PHE A 516 -21.35 16.86 -3.50
N PRO A 517 -21.78 17.90 -2.77
CA PRO A 517 -22.26 17.72 -1.41
C PRO A 517 -23.65 17.06 -1.46
N VAL A 518 -23.80 15.95 -0.75
CA VAL A 518 -25.06 15.20 -0.67
C VAL A 518 -25.38 14.79 0.76
N THR A 519 -26.66 14.73 1.09
CA THR A 519 -27.15 14.35 2.42
C THR A 519 -28.14 13.20 2.33
N SER A 520 -27.76 12.04 2.85
CA SER A 520 -28.57 10.82 2.84
C SER A 520 -28.25 9.96 4.06
N LYS A 521 -28.94 8.82 4.16
CA LYS A 521 -28.60 7.75 5.12
C LYS A 521 -27.60 6.74 4.57
N PHE A 522 -27.50 6.62 3.23
CA PHE A 522 -26.64 5.63 2.57
C PHE A 522 -26.82 4.23 3.18
N ALA A 523 -28.03 3.69 3.00
CA ALA A 523 -28.46 2.40 3.55
C ALA A 523 -28.98 1.45 2.46
N GLY A 524 -28.40 1.51 1.26
CA GLY A 524 -28.69 0.63 0.13
C GLY A 524 -30.15 0.65 -0.32
N SER A 525 -30.81 1.81 -0.28
CA SER A 525 -32.25 1.91 -0.53
C SER A 525 -32.63 2.28 -1.97
N LEU A 526 -31.65 2.44 -2.88
CA LEU A 526 -31.90 2.63 -4.30
C LEU A 526 -31.95 1.27 -5.03
N VAL A 527 -32.06 1.31 -6.36
CA VAL A 527 -32.05 0.07 -7.16
C VAL A 527 -30.77 -0.72 -6.92
N ASN A 528 -30.85 -2.04 -7.02
CA ASN A 528 -29.71 -2.96 -6.83
C ASN A 528 -28.99 -2.78 -5.47
N ASN A 529 -29.68 -2.19 -4.49
CA ASN A 529 -29.15 -1.78 -3.19
C ASN A 529 -28.04 -0.72 -3.28
N ALA A 530 -28.03 0.13 -4.31
CA ALA A 530 -27.10 1.25 -4.36
C ALA A 530 -27.38 2.27 -3.25
N ASP A 531 -26.32 2.92 -2.78
CA ASP A 531 -26.37 4.06 -1.85
C ASP A 531 -26.51 5.38 -2.57
N PHE A 532 -25.86 5.50 -3.72
CA PHE A 532 -26.02 6.61 -4.63
C PHE A 532 -25.84 6.18 -6.09
N ILE A 533 -26.42 6.97 -6.98
CA ILE A 533 -26.36 6.79 -8.43
C ILE A 533 -25.80 8.06 -9.04
N VAL A 534 -24.83 7.92 -9.93
CA VAL A 534 -24.39 9.03 -10.79
C VAL A 534 -25.06 8.85 -12.15
N ARG A 535 -25.86 9.84 -12.56
CA ARG A 535 -26.50 9.87 -13.88
C ARG A 535 -25.75 10.84 -14.78
N SER A 536 -25.64 10.47 -16.05
CA SER A 536 -25.07 11.30 -17.11
C SER A 536 -26.06 11.43 -18.25
N ASP A 537 -26.41 12.65 -18.60
CA ASP A 537 -27.29 12.98 -19.72
C ASP A 537 -26.47 13.52 -20.91
N GLY A 538 -26.94 13.20 -22.11
CA GLY A 538 -26.32 13.61 -23.38
C GLY A 538 -25.25 12.64 -23.88
N ASN A 539 -24.27 12.29 -23.05
CA ASN A 539 -23.23 11.29 -23.35
C ASN A 539 -22.88 10.46 -22.10
N PRO A 540 -22.35 9.23 -22.27
CA PRO A 540 -21.80 8.46 -21.16
C PRO A 540 -20.67 9.22 -20.45
N LEU A 541 -20.67 9.20 -19.12
CA LEU A 541 -19.61 9.74 -18.28
C LEU A 541 -18.41 8.78 -18.30
N THR A 542 -17.23 9.25 -18.68
CA THR A 542 -15.96 8.51 -18.57
C THR A 542 -15.33 8.75 -17.19
N LEU A 543 -15.53 7.84 -16.25
CA LEU A 543 -15.17 7.98 -14.84
C LEU A 543 -13.93 7.15 -14.47
N LEU A 544 -12.94 7.78 -13.83
CA LEU A 544 -11.70 7.16 -13.37
C LEU A 544 -11.75 6.77 -11.89
N LEU A 545 -12.29 7.66 -11.04
CA LEU A 545 -12.33 7.51 -9.59
C LEU A 545 -13.63 8.07 -9.06
N ALA A 546 -14.32 7.30 -8.21
CA ALA A 546 -15.33 7.82 -7.32
C ALA A 546 -14.79 7.77 -5.89
N ARG A 547 -14.91 8.88 -5.17
CA ARG A 547 -14.48 8.99 -3.77
C ARG A 547 -15.56 9.67 -2.94
N VAL A 548 -15.93 9.04 -1.83
CA VAL A 548 -16.85 9.60 -0.84
C VAL A 548 -16.03 10.08 0.33
N VAL A 549 -16.06 11.39 0.58
CA VAL A 549 -15.32 12.05 1.66
C VAL A 549 -16.29 12.35 2.81
N PHE A 550 -15.91 11.95 4.02
CA PHE A 550 -16.69 12.19 5.23
C PHE A 550 -16.43 13.61 5.73
N ASP A 551 -17.47 14.45 5.68
CA ASP A 551 -17.47 15.76 6.32
C ASP A 551 -17.76 15.55 7.81
N GLU A 552 -16.83 15.96 8.69
CA GLU A 552 -16.94 15.76 10.16
C GLU A 552 -18.01 16.64 10.83
#